data_AF-A0A957CVX7-F1
#
_entry.id   AF-A0A957CVX7-F1
#
_cell.length_a   1.000
_cell.length_b   1.000
_cell.length_c   1.000
_cell.angle_alpha   90.00
_cell.angle_beta   90.00
_cell.angle_gamma   90.00
#
_symmetry.space_group_name_H-M   'P 1'
#
loop_
_entity.id
_entity.type
_entity.pdbx_description
1 polymer ?
#
loop_
_entity_poly.entity_id
_entity_poly.type
_entity_poly.pdbx_seq_one_letter_code
_entity_poly.pdbx_strand_id
1 'polypeptide(L)'
;STEPLISDKTGKLITDGQWGIYFKQDKHGIQGGAVPENIGPEAQVDPYGVDSPYYVVKDDFVDYWTAGLAHSMERFEGCSAVYHYVPSGGIGAFTVDNFPVFDYMLPNAYVIADSNHGYKMIGVGKEVAKALLGEKSSVLYPFRYGRYATGDLHPTSHSPFPWS
;
A
#
# COMPACT_ATOMS: atom_id res chain seq x y z
N SER A 1 12.65 -9.76 -2.70
CA SER A 1 13.86 -10.53 -3.01
C SER A 1 14.69 -9.77 -4.04
N THR A 2 16.00 -10.02 -4.08
CA THR A 2 16.89 -9.62 -5.19
C THR A 2 17.23 -10.81 -6.10
N GLU A 3 16.71 -12.00 -5.79
CA GLU A 3 16.83 -13.19 -6.65
C GLU A 3 15.87 -13.09 -7.84
N PRO A 4 16.15 -13.74 -8.97
CA PRO A 4 15.21 -13.82 -10.09
C PRO A 4 13.86 -14.41 -9.67
N LEU A 5 12.77 -13.77 -10.08
CA LEU A 5 11.42 -14.33 -9.96
C LEU A 5 11.13 -15.17 -11.19
N ILE A 6 10.93 -16.47 -10.99
CA ILE A 6 10.58 -17.43 -12.03
C ILE A 6 9.10 -17.80 -11.89
N SER A 7 8.36 -17.79 -12.98
CA SER A 7 6.98 -18.26 -13.03
C SER A 7 6.91 -19.72 -12.61
N ASP A 8 6.22 -19.98 -11.49
CA ASP A 8 5.91 -21.32 -11.01
C ASP A 8 5.09 -22.12 -12.04
N LYS A 9 4.24 -21.43 -12.81
CA LYS A 9 3.39 -22.02 -13.84
C LYS A 9 4.16 -22.46 -15.10
N THR A 10 5.15 -21.68 -15.52
CA THR A 10 5.77 -21.85 -16.86
C THR A 10 7.27 -22.08 -16.84
N GLY A 11 7.94 -21.88 -15.70
CA GLY A 11 9.39 -21.90 -15.58
C GLY A 11 10.11 -20.72 -16.24
N LYS A 12 9.38 -19.72 -16.76
CA LYS A 12 9.95 -18.55 -17.43
C LYS A 12 10.33 -17.47 -16.42
N LEU A 13 11.38 -16.72 -16.73
CA LEU A 13 11.75 -15.52 -15.98
C LEU A 13 10.64 -14.46 -16.07
N ILE A 14 10.14 -14.01 -14.93
CA ILE A 14 9.20 -12.89 -14.81
C ILE A 14 10.01 -11.59 -14.67
N THR A 15 10.95 -11.56 -13.72
CA THR A 15 11.86 -10.43 -13.54
C THR A 15 13.15 -10.88 -12.87
N ASP A 16 14.27 -10.27 -13.27
CA ASP A 16 15.58 -10.34 -12.62
C ASP A 16 15.87 -9.10 -11.76
N GLY A 17 14.93 -8.16 -11.72
CA GLY A 17 14.97 -6.98 -10.87
C GLY A 17 14.50 -7.27 -9.44
N GLN A 18 14.55 -6.25 -8.60
CA GLN A 18 14.02 -6.35 -7.24
C GLN A 18 12.50 -6.48 -7.28
N TRP A 19 11.98 -7.45 -6.54
CA TRP A 19 10.56 -7.72 -6.48
C TRP A 19 10.13 -8.00 -5.04
N GLY A 20 8.84 -7.84 -4.79
CA GLY A 20 8.22 -8.07 -3.50
C GLY A 20 6.73 -8.29 -3.63
N ILE A 21 6.21 -9.13 -2.75
CA ILE A 21 4.78 -9.34 -2.54
C ILE A 21 4.48 -9.23 -1.05
N TYR A 22 3.23 -8.95 -0.74
CA TYR A 22 2.67 -9.17 0.58
C TYR A 22 1.44 -10.06 0.44
N PHE A 23 1.12 -10.77 1.50
CA PHE A 23 -0.06 -11.61 1.58
C PHE A 23 -0.56 -11.69 3.01
N LYS A 24 -1.86 -11.96 3.15
CA LYS A 24 -2.53 -12.19 4.43
C LYS A 24 -3.54 -13.31 4.26
N GLN A 25 -3.86 -13.97 5.37
CA GLN A 25 -5.00 -14.86 5.42
C GLN A 25 -6.28 -14.08 5.10
N ASP A 26 -7.11 -14.67 4.25
CA ASP A 26 -8.48 -14.26 4.01
C ASP A 26 -9.44 -15.36 4.51
N LYS A 27 -10.74 -15.07 4.60
CA LYS A 27 -11.76 -15.95 5.17
C LYS A 27 -11.73 -17.37 4.62
N HIS A 28 -11.43 -17.51 3.32
CA HIS A 28 -11.43 -18.80 2.62
C HIS A 28 -10.10 -19.10 1.89
N GLY A 29 -9.04 -18.33 2.14
CA GLY A 29 -7.81 -18.47 1.39
C GLY A 29 -6.76 -17.44 1.77
N ILE A 30 -6.07 -16.93 0.76
CA ILE A 30 -5.00 -15.94 0.92
C ILE A 30 -5.24 -14.86 -0.12
N GLN A 31 -5.09 -13.62 0.30
CA GLN A 31 -5.10 -12.46 -0.58
C GLN A 31 -3.82 -11.66 -0.38
N GLY A 32 -3.44 -10.88 -1.38
CA GLY A 32 -2.24 -10.07 -1.29
C GLY A 32 -2.09 -9.09 -2.42
N GLY A 33 -0.94 -8.44 -2.43
CA GLY A 33 -0.55 -7.46 -3.42
C GLY A 33 0.94 -7.49 -3.67
N ALA A 34 1.39 -6.60 -4.55
CA ALA A 34 2.80 -6.36 -4.82
C ALA A 34 3.21 -4.94 -4.39
N VAL A 35 4.47 -4.61 -4.68
CA VAL A 35 4.97 -3.23 -4.64
C VAL A 35 4.08 -2.34 -5.51
N PRO A 36 3.66 -1.15 -5.05
CA PRO A 36 2.83 -0.26 -5.83
C PRO A 36 3.58 0.30 -7.05
N GLU A 37 2.87 0.49 -8.14
CA GLU A 37 3.36 1.19 -9.33
C GLU A 37 3.23 2.70 -9.15
N ASN A 38 4.25 3.46 -9.55
CA ASN A 38 4.17 4.92 -9.56
C ASN A 38 3.52 5.41 -10.87
N ILE A 39 2.28 5.87 -10.77
CA ILE A 39 1.50 6.40 -11.91
C ILE A 39 1.59 7.93 -12.05
N GLY A 40 2.37 8.60 -11.21
CA GLY A 40 2.47 10.05 -11.17
C GLY A 40 1.33 10.72 -10.38
N PRO A 41 1.20 12.05 -10.50
CA PRO A 41 0.27 12.85 -9.70
C PRO A 41 -1.18 12.86 -10.23
N GLU A 42 -1.40 12.34 -11.44
CA GLU A 42 -2.71 12.33 -12.09
C GLU A 42 -3.28 10.91 -12.12
N ALA A 43 -4.52 10.76 -11.65
CA ALA A 43 -5.20 9.48 -11.61
C ALA A 43 -6.69 9.61 -11.97
N GLN A 44 -7.21 8.62 -12.69
CA GLN A 44 -8.62 8.52 -13.05
C GLN A 44 -9.40 7.79 -11.95
N VAL A 45 -9.99 8.54 -11.03
CA VAL A 45 -10.64 7.96 -9.84
C VAL A 45 -11.89 7.16 -10.20
N ASP A 46 -12.73 7.69 -11.10
CA ASP A 46 -14.03 7.11 -11.41
C ASP A 46 -14.06 6.44 -12.81
N PRO A 47 -14.67 5.25 -12.94
CA PRO A 47 -15.20 4.42 -11.84
C PRO A 47 -14.07 3.79 -10.98
N TYR A 48 -14.32 3.64 -9.68
CA TYR A 48 -13.34 3.12 -8.71
C TYR A 48 -13.49 1.61 -8.47
N GLY A 49 -12.42 0.99 -7.95
CA GLY A 49 -12.43 -0.41 -7.53
C GLY A 49 -12.57 -1.37 -8.71
N VAL A 50 -13.43 -2.37 -8.57
CA VAL A 50 -13.62 -3.44 -9.59
C VAL A 50 -14.18 -2.93 -10.92
N ASP A 51 -14.81 -1.77 -10.91
CA ASP A 51 -15.35 -1.14 -12.11
C ASP A 51 -14.30 -0.29 -12.84
N SER A 52 -13.13 -0.04 -12.22
CA SER A 52 -12.05 0.72 -12.84
C SER A 52 -11.45 -0.06 -14.01
N PRO A 53 -11.34 0.54 -15.22
CA PRO A 53 -10.63 -0.11 -16.33
C PRO A 53 -9.11 0.09 -16.25
N TYR A 54 -8.62 0.89 -15.30
CA TYR A 54 -7.22 1.33 -15.23
C TYR A 54 -6.43 0.64 -14.12
N TYR A 55 -6.99 0.58 -12.91
CA TYR A 55 -6.25 0.25 -11.70
C TYR A 55 -6.67 -1.10 -11.10
N VAL A 56 -6.72 -2.11 -11.96
CA VAL A 56 -7.10 -3.48 -11.61
C VAL A 56 -6.00 -4.45 -12.01
N VAL A 57 -5.88 -5.55 -11.26
CA VAL A 57 -4.91 -6.61 -11.55
C VAL A 57 -5.17 -7.25 -12.91
N LYS A 58 -4.08 -7.55 -13.62
CA LYS A 58 -4.07 -8.22 -14.92
C LYS A 58 -3.35 -9.57 -14.80
N ASP A 59 -3.34 -10.35 -15.87
CA ASP A 59 -2.78 -11.72 -15.87
C ASP A 59 -1.29 -11.77 -15.50
N ASP A 60 -0.53 -10.75 -15.87
CA ASP A 60 0.89 -10.60 -15.52
C ASP A 60 1.09 -10.46 -14.00
N PHE A 61 0.24 -9.69 -13.34
CA PHE A 61 0.22 -9.59 -11.88
C PHE A 61 -0.13 -10.95 -11.23
N VAL A 62 -1.06 -11.70 -11.81
CA VAL A 62 -1.44 -13.02 -11.27
C VAL A 62 -0.25 -13.99 -11.27
N ASP A 63 0.49 -14.07 -12.37
CA ASP A 63 1.70 -14.90 -12.47
C ASP A 63 2.78 -14.39 -11.51
N TYR A 64 3.03 -13.07 -11.49
CA TYR A 64 3.98 -12.44 -10.57
C TYR A 64 3.67 -12.75 -9.10
N TRP A 65 2.42 -12.58 -8.67
CA TRP A 65 2.05 -12.72 -7.26
C TRP A 65 2.05 -14.19 -6.83
N THR A 66 1.53 -15.09 -7.66
CA THR A 66 1.52 -16.53 -7.34
C THR A 66 2.93 -17.13 -7.36
N ALA A 67 3.77 -16.74 -8.32
CA ALA A 67 5.19 -17.12 -8.34
C ALA A 67 5.93 -16.60 -7.10
N GLY A 68 5.68 -15.34 -6.71
CA GLY A 68 6.28 -14.77 -5.51
C GLY A 68 5.86 -15.50 -4.24
N LEU A 69 4.60 -15.96 -4.17
CA LEU A 69 4.07 -16.71 -3.05
C LEU A 69 4.67 -18.11 -2.96
N ALA A 70 4.76 -18.82 -4.10
CA ALA A 70 5.43 -20.11 -4.20
C ALA A 70 6.92 -20.02 -3.82
N HIS A 71 7.64 -19.01 -4.35
CA HIS A 71 9.03 -18.74 -3.99
C HIS A 71 9.20 -18.47 -2.48
N SER A 72 8.26 -17.76 -1.86
CA SER A 72 8.33 -17.44 -0.44
C SER A 72 7.96 -18.63 0.45
N MET A 73 7.11 -19.55 -0.04
CA MET A 73 6.54 -20.65 0.72
C MET A 73 6.19 -21.82 -0.21
N GLU A 74 7.04 -22.87 -0.19
CA GLU A 74 6.94 -24.08 -1.04
C GLU A 74 5.55 -24.72 -1.09
N ARG A 75 4.78 -24.66 0.01
CA ARG A 75 3.38 -25.16 0.06
C ARG A 75 2.42 -24.53 -0.95
N PHE A 76 2.81 -23.43 -1.60
CA PHE A 76 2.00 -22.76 -2.63
C PHE A 76 2.52 -22.99 -4.06
N GLU A 77 3.55 -23.81 -4.25
CA GLU A 77 3.92 -24.29 -5.59
C GLU A 77 2.73 -24.99 -6.26
N GLY A 78 2.53 -24.71 -7.55
CA GLY A 78 1.39 -25.19 -8.35
C GLY A 78 0.03 -24.57 -8.00
N CYS A 79 -0.07 -23.75 -6.94
CA CYS A 79 -1.34 -23.16 -6.52
C CYS A 79 -1.84 -22.04 -7.44
N SER A 80 -1.04 -21.60 -8.42
CA SER A 80 -1.49 -20.71 -9.50
C SER A 80 -2.72 -21.26 -10.25
N ALA A 81 -2.87 -22.60 -10.31
CA ALA A 81 -4.01 -23.27 -10.94
C ALA A 81 -5.36 -23.07 -10.20
N VAL A 82 -5.33 -22.69 -8.92
CA VAL A 82 -6.54 -22.45 -8.11
C VAL A 82 -6.76 -20.97 -7.80
N TYR A 83 -6.06 -20.08 -8.51
CA TYR A 83 -6.21 -18.64 -8.34
C TYR A 83 -7.64 -18.21 -8.68
N HIS A 84 -8.29 -17.50 -7.75
CA HIS A 84 -9.61 -16.91 -7.96
C HIS A 84 -9.45 -15.46 -8.42
N TYR A 85 -9.64 -15.24 -9.73
CA TYR A 85 -9.49 -13.90 -10.31
C TYR A 85 -10.63 -12.97 -9.91
N VAL A 86 -10.24 -11.78 -9.44
CA VAL A 86 -11.10 -10.62 -9.23
C VAL A 86 -10.34 -9.43 -9.80
N PRO A 87 -10.96 -8.52 -10.58
CA PRO A 87 -10.32 -7.29 -11.07
C PRO A 87 -10.18 -6.29 -9.90
N SER A 88 -9.50 -6.72 -8.85
CA SER A 88 -9.23 -5.94 -7.66
C SER A 88 -8.01 -5.07 -7.88
N GLY A 89 -7.93 -3.98 -7.14
CA GLY A 89 -6.85 -3.02 -7.22
C GLY A 89 -7.30 -1.69 -6.63
N GLY A 90 -6.50 -0.66 -6.85
CA GLY A 90 -6.78 0.66 -6.35
C GLY A 90 -5.58 1.58 -6.47
N ILE A 91 -5.84 2.84 -6.17
CA ILE A 91 -4.83 3.89 -6.14
C ILE A 91 -4.64 4.35 -4.70
N GLY A 92 -3.40 4.67 -4.35
CA GLY A 92 -3.04 5.28 -3.09
C GLY A 92 -2.34 6.60 -3.34
N ALA A 93 -2.51 7.56 -2.43
CA ALA A 93 -1.77 8.80 -2.43
C ALA A 93 -0.67 8.72 -1.36
N PHE A 94 0.57 8.97 -1.75
CA PHE A 94 1.68 9.11 -0.82
C PHE A 94 1.94 10.59 -0.58
N THR A 95 2.21 10.94 0.68
CA THR A 95 2.76 12.25 1.01
C THR A 95 4.23 12.31 0.62
N VAL A 96 4.79 13.51 0.52
CA VAL A 96 6.20 13.70 0.09
C VAL A 96 7.21 13.01 1.02
N ASP A 97 6.84 12.76 2.27
CA ASP A 97 7.65 12.05 3.26
C ASP A 97 7.16 10.62 3.54
N ASN A 98 6.12 10.14 2.84
CA ASN A 98 5.47 8.84 3.04
C ASN A 98 4.83 8.63 4.42
N PHE A 99 4.54 9.70 5.19
CA PHE A 99 3.86 9.61 6.48
C PHE A 99 2.47 10.27 6.44
N PRO A 100 1.50 9.79 7.22
CA PRO A 100 0.15 10.34 7.23
C PRO A 100 0.11 11.81 7.68
N VAL A 101 -1.03 12.46 7.43
CA VAL A 101 -1.33 13.82 7.90
C VAL A 101 -2.56 13.76 8.80
N PHE A 102 -2.43 14.29 10.03
CA PHE A 102 -3.53 14.48 10.98
C PHE A 102 -3.55 15.93 11.43
N ASP A 103 -4.39 16.75 10.79
CA ASP A 103 -4.42 18.17 11.12
C ASP A 103 -5.68 18.88 10.64
N TYR A 104 -5.90 20.09 11.14
CA TYR A 104 -6.84 21.03 10.55
C TYR A 104 -6.27 21.58 9.24
N MET A 105 -6.93 21.31 8.12
CA MET A 105 -6.61 21.92 6.83
C MET A 105 -7.43 23.17 6.53
N LEU A 106 -8.57 23.31 7.22
CA LEU A 106 -9.37 24.52 7.29
C LEU A 106 -9.80 24.73 8.76
N PRO A 107 -10.23 25.95 9.16
CA PRO A 107 -10.61 26.24 10.55
C PRO A 107 -11.65 25.29 11.16
N ASN A 108 -12.48 24.66 10.31
CA ASN A 108 -13.55 23.75 10.70
C ASN A 108 -13.44 22.36 10.05
N ALA A 109 -12.30 22.02 9.43
CA ALA A 109 -12.10 20.73 8.77
C ALA A 109 -10.80 20.08 9.23
N TYR A 110 -10.95 19.00 10.02
CA TYR A 110 -9.86 18.12 10.40
C TYR A 110 -9.74 16.99 9.40
N VAL A 111 -8.54 16.78 8.87
CA VAL A 111 -8.25 15.79 7.84
C VAL A 111 -7.41 14.67 8.45
N ILE A 112 -7.84 13.43 8.21
CA ILE A 112 -7.07 12.21 8.45
C ILE A 112 -6.70 11.66 7.09
N ALA A 113 -5.53 12.04 6.57
CA ALA A 113 -5.03 11.57 5.29
C ALA A 113 -3.93 10.53 5.53
N ASP A 114 -4.21 9.29 5.13
CA ASP A 114 -3.22 8.23 5.16
C ASP A 114 -2.23 8.38 3.99
N SER A 115 -0.98 7.98 4.21
CA SER A 115 0.02 7.81 3.15
C SER A 115 0.13 6.33 2.78
N ASN A 116 -1.03 5.73 2.52
CA ASN A 116 -1.25 4.33 2.17
C ASN A 116 -1.07 3.31 3.33
N HIS A 117 -0.57 3.67 4.52
CA HIS A 117 -0.28 2.79 5.70
C HIS A 117 -1.47 2.07 6.37
N GLY A 118 -2.67 2.08 5.77
CA GLY A 118 -4.00 1.93 6.36
C GLY A 118 -4.22 0.93 7.50
N TYR A 119 -3.52 -0.20 7.55
CA TYR A 119 -3.60 -1.13 8.70
C TYR A 119 -3.06 -0.54 10.02
N LYS A 120 -2.07 0.36 9.96
CA LYS A 120 -1.40 0.93 11.14
C LYS A 120 -2.22 2.03 11.85
N MET A 121 -3.43 2.32 11.36
CA MET A 121 -4.18 3.54 11.69
C MET A 121 -5.26 3.35 12.74
N ILE A 122 -5.48 2.11 13.23
CA ILE A 122 -6.57 1.77 14.17
C ILE A 122 -6.48 2.56 15.48
N GLY A 123 -5.27 2.89 15.95
CA GLY A 123 -5.07 3.68 17.18
C GLY A 123 -5.26 5.19 17.02
N VAL A 124 -5.24 5.71 15.79
CA VAL A 124 -5.21 7.16 15.51
C VAL A 124 -6.54 7.83 15.86
N GLY A 125 -7.67 7.15 15.63
CA GLY A 125 -9.00 7.74 15.86
C GLY A 125 -9.21 8.25 17.30
N LYS A 126 -8.67 7.52 18.30
CA LYS A 126 -8.72 7.95 19.70
C LYS A 126 -7.93 9.24 19.94
N GLU A 127 -6.74 9.34 19.37
CA GLU A 127 -5.90 10.52 19.53
C GLU A 127 -6.48 11.73 18.79
N VAL A 128 -7.06 11.52 17.60
CA VAL A 128 -7.74 12.57 16.85
C VAL A 128 -8.95 13.09 17.62
N ALA A 129 -9.75 12.20 18.23
CA ALA A 129 -10.89 12.62 19.04
C ALA A 129 -10.49 13.56 20.20
N LYS A 130 -9.38 13.27 20.90
CA LYS A 130 -8.84 14.16 21.93
C LYS A 130 -8.43 15.52 21.36
N ALA A 131 -7.76 15.52 20.20
CA ALA A 131 -7.36 16.77 19.53
C ALA A 131 -8.57 17.63 19.13
N LEU A 132 -9.66 17.01 18.68
CA LEU A 132 -10.92 17.71 18.38
C LEU A 132 -11.58 18.32 19.62
N LEU A 133 -11.37 17.73 20.80
CA LEU A 133 -11.82 18.26 22.09
C LEU A 133 -10.88 19.34 22.68
N GLY A 134 -9.85 19.74 21.94
CA GLY A 134 -8.89 20.78 22.33
C GLY A 134 -7.69 20.29 23.12
N GLU A 135 -7.51 18.97 23.28
CA GLU A 135 -6.32 18.42 23.92
C GLU A 135 -5.10 18.43 22.98
N LYS A 136 -3.90 18.53 23.55
CA LYS A 136 -2.66 18.36 22.79
C LYS A 136 -2.29 16.88 22.73
N SER A 137 -2.01 16.36 21.54
CA SER A 137 -1.46 15.00 21.37
C SER A 137 -0.02 15.07 20.90
N SER A 138 0.91 14.62 21.75
CA SER A 138 2.32 14.44 21.37
C SER A 138 2.51 13.34 20.31
N VAL A 139 1.57 12.41 20.21
CA VAL A 139 1.56 11.33 19.22
C VAL A 139 1.21 11.87 17.83
N LEU A 140 0.23 12.78 17.74
CA LEU A 140 -0.17 13.38 16.46
C LEU A 140 0.75 14.50 16.02
N TYR A 141 1.44 15.17 16.96
CA TYR A 141 2.26 16.35 16.66
C TYR A 141 3.21 16.17 15.47
N PRO A 142 4.00 15.08 15.35
CA PRO A 142 4.87 14.87 14.19
C PRO A 142 4.14 14.82 12.84
N PHE A 143 2.87 14.40 12.83
CA PHE A 143 2.04 14.19 11.63
C PHE A 143 1.19 15.40 11.25
N ARG A 144 1.37 16.55 11.90
CA ARG A 144 0.71 17.81 11.54
C ARG A 144 1.01 18.21 10.10
N TYR A 145 0.09 18.89 9.44
CA TYR A 145 0.28 19.40 8.09
C TYR A 145 1.35 20.52 8.08
N GLY A 146 1.42 21.31 9.15
CA GLY A 146 2.40 22.39 9.31
C GLY A 146 3.87 21.95 9.23
N ARG A 147 4.18 20.64 9.36
CA ARG A 147 5.55 20.13 9.26
C ARG A 147 6.22 20.45 7.92
N TYR A 148 5.43 20.55 6.85
CA TYR A 148 5.94 20.90 5.52
C TYR A 148 6.39 22.35 5.44
N ALA A 149 5.70 23.25 6.14
CA ALA A 149 6.08 24.67 6.18
C ALA A 149 7.30 24.92 7.06
N THR A 150 7.47 24.15 8.14
CA THR A 150 8.60 24.30 9.07
C THR A 150 9.84 23.49 8.70
N GLY A 151 9.72 22.53 7.77
CA GLY A 151 10.81 21.63 7.39
C GLY A 151 11.02 20.47 8.36
N ASP A 152 10.10 20.25 9.30
CA ASP A 152 10.15 19.16 10.29
C ASP A 152 9.68 17.82 9.68
N LEU A 153 10.26 17.44 8.53
CA LEU A 153 9.89 16.22 7.81
C LEU A 153 10.32 14.97 8.57
N HIS A 154 9.57 13.89 8.36
CA HIS A 154 9.96 12.59 8.89
C HIS A 154 11.20 12.02 8.17
N PRO A 155 11.94 11.09 8.81
CA PRO A 155 13.09 10.45 8.21
C PRO A 155 12.74 9.70 6.91
N THR A 156 13.61 9.80 5.91
CA THR A 156 13.50 9.02 4.68
C THR A 156 14.09 7.63 4.87
N SER A 157 13.39 6.59 4.44
CA SER A 157 13.92 5.23 4.42
C SER A 157 14.87 5.02 3.25
N HIS A 158 15.91 4.19 3.46
CA HIS A 158 16.75 3.68 2.38
C HIS A 158 16.10 2.49 1.65
N SER A 159 14.93 2.04 2.11
CA SER A 159 14.20 0.98 1.44
C SER A 159 13.72 1.46 0.07
N PRO A 160 13.85 0.63 -0.97
CA PRO A 160 13.27 0.92 -2.28
C PRO A 160 11.75 0.80 -2.27
N PHE A 161 11.16 0.28 -1.19
CA PHE A 161 9.71 0.18 -1.03
C PHE A 161 9.18 1.36 -0.21
N PRO A 162 8.13 2.06 -0.68
CA PRO A 162 7.65 3.33 -0.09
C PRO A 162 7.02 3.18 1.31
N TRP A 163 6.95 1.94 1.81
CA TRP A 163 6.28 1.54 3.03
C TRP A 163 7.21 1.26 4.21
N SER A 164 8.52 1.33 3.96
CA SER A 164 9.57 0.96 4.91
C SER A 164 10.37 2.17 5.33
#